data_AF-A0A5C5GFJ3-F1
#
_entry.id   AF-A0A5C5GFJ3-F1
#
_cell.length_a   1.000
_cell.length_b   1.000
_cell.length_c   1.000
_cell.angle_alpha   90.00
_cell.angle_beta   90.00
_cell.angle_gamma   90.00
#
_symmetry.space_group_name_H-M   'P 1'
#
loop_
_entity.id
_entity.type
_entity.pdbx_description
1 polymer ?
#
loop_
_entity_poly.entity_id
_entity_poly.type
_entity_poly.pdbx_seq_one_letter_code
_entity_poly.pdbx_strand_id
1 'polypeptide(L)'
;MSGKYMVVDPLERLDIIKGLASEVRVKILKLLGTEGPKNVNQIAEHLGLPQSTVSSNLQILEDTGLIFTRSQKARKGSQKICHSAFTEILVAFNDEPAERRNDKIEVAMPLGLYTKCDVSAPCGLCSPEGVIGLLDVPQTFLDPGRMRAGLLWFNRGFVEYQFPNNPMLAEVTPRSLDVSMELSSEVPGTSDNWPSDICLHVNGVEVGTWTSPGDFGDKRGKFTPEWWKLAGSQYGMLKTWSVNGQGTFVDGEKVSNVTLRDLDLAAHKSIRMRVGVSEDAEHPGGINIFGRGFGDHDQDILLRINI
;
A
#
# COMPACT_ATOMS: atom_id res chain seq x y z
N MET A 1 -8.47 20.77 12.51
CA MET A 1 -9.70 20.46 11.74
C MET A 1 -9.31 19.45 10.68
N SER A 2 -9.92 18.27 10.68
CA SER A 2 -9.66 17.27 9.63
C SER A 2 -10.20 17.82 8.31
N GLY A 3 -9.31 18.13 7.37
CA GLY A 3 -9.69 18.58 6.03
C GLY A 3 -10.47 17.48 5.32
N LYS A 4 -11.59 17.83 4.70
CA LYS A 4 -12.35 16.91 3.83
C LYS A 4 -11.84 17.08 2.42
N TYR A 5 -11.06 16.11 1.94
CA TYR A 5 -10.54 16.10 0.58
C TYR A 5 -11.51 15.36 -0.35
N MET A 6 -11.74 15.91 -1.54
CA MET A 6 -12.50 15.26 -2.59
C MET A 6 -11.59 15.08 -3.81
N VAL A 7 -11.31 13.83 -4.16
CA VAL A 7 -10.52 13.50 -5.36
C VAL A 7 -11.49 13.14 -6.48
N VAL A 8 -11.29 13.74 -7.66
CA VAL A 8 -12.19 13.60 -8.80
C VAL A 8 -11.39 13.34 -10.06
N ASP A 9 -11.73 12.25 -10.75
CA ASP A 9 -11.34 12.06 -12.15
C ASP A 9 -12.38 12.74 -13.06
N PRO A 10 -11.99 13.72 -13.89
CA PRO A 10 -12.87 14.39 -14.85
C PRO A 10 -13.60 13.45 -15.81
N LEU A 11 -13.01 12.29 -16.14
CA LEU A 11 -13.61 11.30 -17.04
C LEU A 11 -14.72 10.51 -16.34
N GLU A 12 -14.55 10.17 -15.06
CA GLU A 12 -15.55 9.42 -14.28
C GLU A 12 -16.69 10.33 -13.78
N ARG A 13 -16.39 11.60 -13.47
CA ARG A 13 -17.32 12.55 -12.82
C ARG A 13 -17.33 13.92 -13.51
N LEU A 14 -17.61 13.91 -14.81
CA LEU A 14 -17.74 15.13 -15.62
C LEU A 14 -18.83 16.09 -15.09
N ASP A 15 -19.85 15.56 -14.42
CA ASP A 15 -20.91 16.33 -13.76
C ASP A 15 -20.34 17.28 -12.70
N ILE A 16 -19.37 16.84 -11.90
CA ILE A 16 -18.67 17.67 -10.91
C ILE A 16 -17.93 18.82 -11.61
N ILE A 17 -17.21 18.53 -12.69
CA ILE A 17 -16.45 19.54 -13.45
C ILE A 17 -17.40 20.58 -14.04
N LYS A 18 -18.52 20.16 -14.62
CA LYS A 18 -19.58 21.06 -15.09
C LYS A 18 -20.20 21.86 -13.93
N GLY A 19 -20.38 21.23 -12.77
CA GLY A 19 -20.80 21.88 -11.52
C GLY A 19 -19.82 22.96 -11.05
N LEU A 20 -18.53 22.82 -11.32
CA LEU A 20 -17.52 23.84 -10.98
C LEU A 20 -17.34 24.92 -12.04
N ALA A 21 -17.68 24.64 -13.31
CA ALA A 21 -17.52 25.54 -14.44
C ALA A 21 -18.54 26.72 -14.44
N SER A 22 -18.62 27.47 -13.34
CA SER A 22 -19.38 28.71 -13.18
C SER A 22 -18.76 29.56 -12.09
N GLU A 23 -18.46 30.82 -12.41
CA GLU A 23 -17.89 31.77 -11.46
C GLU A 23 -18.76 31.96 -10.22
N VAL A 24 -20.08 31.99 -10.38
CA VAL A 24 -21.04 32.13 -9.26
C VAL A 24 -20.94 30.92 -8.33
N ARG A 25 -20.88 29.70 -8.87
CA ARG A 25 -20.77 28.46 -8.09
C ARG A 25 -19.45 28.37 -7.33
N VAL A 26 -18.35 28.75 -7.97
CA VAL A 26 -17.03 28.82 -7.31
C VAL A 26 -17.03 29.84 -6.17
N LYS A 27 -17.64 31.02 -6.37
CA LYS A 27 -17.80 32.03 -5.30
C LYS A 27 -18.62 31.50 -4.11
N ILE A 28 -19.71 30.78 -4.38
CA ILE A 28 -20.52 30.13 -3.33
C ILE A 28 -19.69 29.10 -2.55
N LEU A 29 -19.00 28.19 -3.24
CA LEU A 29 -18.17 27.16 -2.60
C LEU A 29 -17.04 27.77 -1.75
N LYS A 30 -16.37 28.79 -2.28
CA LYS A 30 -15.33 29.53 -1.54
C LYS A 30 -15.91 30.14 -0.26
N LEU A 31 -17.05 30.82 -0.36
CA LEU A 31 -17.75 31.42 0.79
C LEU A 31 -18.09 30.38 1.86
N LEU A 32 -18.66 29.25 1.46
CA LEU A 32 -19.02 28.16 2.37
C LEU A 32 -17.78 27.49 3.00
N GLY A 33 -16.67 27.42 2.26
CA GLY A 33 -15.41 26.88 2.74
C GLY A 33 -14.68 27.79 3.73
N THR A 34 -14.66 29.10 3.50
CA THR A 34 -13.92 30.07 4.33
C THR A 34 -14.72 30.59 5.51
N GLU A 35 -16.02 30.81 5.34
CA GLU A 35 -16.88 31.42 6.36
C GLU A 35 -17.91 30.45 6.97
N GLY A 36 -17.92 29.22 6.50
CA GLY A 36 -18.80 28.17 7.02
C GLY A 36 -20.22 28.17 6.44
N PRO A 37 -21.11 27.35 7.02
CA PRO A 37 -22.43 27.07 6.45
C PRO A 37 -23.38 28.26 6.47
N LYS A 38 -24.13 28.48 5.39
CA LYS A 38 -25.03 29.63 5.22
C LYS A 38 -26.34 29.22 4.54
N ASN A 39 -27.40 29.99 4.76
CA ASN A 39 -28.66 29.85 4.03
C ASN A 39 -28.64 30.64 2.71
N VAL A 40 -29.62 30.40 1.84
CA VAL A 40 -29.72 31.05 0.52
C VAL A 40 -29.75 32.58 0.58
N ASN A 41 -30.40 33.16 1.58
CA ASN A 41 -30.52 34.62 1.72
C ASN A 41 -29.20 35.26 2.12
N GLN A 42 -28.47 34.63 3.04
CA GLN A 42 -27.13 35.08 3.45
C GLN A 42 -26.13 35.02 2.30
N ILE A 43 -26.20 33.97 1.46
CA ILE A 43 -25.34 33.83 0.29
C ILE A 43 -25.69 34.90 -0.77
N ALA A 44 -26.98 35.14 -1.00
CA ALA A 44 -27.46 36.17 -1.93
C ALA A 44 -27.02 37.58 -1.53
N GLU A 45 -27.15 37.92 -0.25
CA GLU A 45 -26.69 39.19 0.32
C GLU A 45 -25.18 39.35 0.18
N HIS A 46 -24.40 38.32 0.55
CA HIS A 46 -22.95 38.38 0.51
C HIS A 46 -22.39 38.50 -0.92
N LEU A 47 -23.01 37.84 -1.89
CA LEU A 47 -22.57 37.89 -3.29
C LEU A 47 -23.19 39.04 -4.08
N GLY A 48 -24.15 39.79 -3.51
CA GLY A 48 -24.89 40.84 -4.21
C GLY A 48 -25.73 40.33 -5.38
N LEU A 49 -26.25 39.10 -5.28
CA LEU A 49 -26.99 38.43 -6.35
C LEU A 49 -28.46 38.21 -5.98
N PRO A 50 -29.38 38.17 -6.97
CA PRO A 50 -30.77 37.80 -6.71
C PRO A 50 -30.89 36.40 -6.08
N GLN A 51 -31.80 36.25 -5.12
CA GLN A 51 -32.01 34.98 -4.43
C GLN A 51 -32.34 33.82 -5.38
N SER A 52 -33.13 34.08 -6.44
CA SER A 52 -33.48 33.08 -7.46
C SER A 52 -32.24 32.56 -8.23
N THR A 53 -31.29 33.46 -8.53
CA THR A 53 -30.01 33.12 -9.15
C THR A 53 -29.16 32.24 -8.24
N VAL A 54 -29.07 32.58 -6.95
CA VAL A 54 -28.33 31.77 -5.97
C VAL A 54 -28.99 30.41 -5.79
N SER A 55 -30.33 30.36 -5.65
CA SER A 55 -31.08 29.13 -5.47
C SER A 55 -30.85 28.14 -6.62
N SER A 56 -30.86 28.62 -7.86
CA SER A 56 -30.64 27.77 -9.04
C SER A 56 -29.21 27.19 -9.06
N ASN A 57 -28.22 27.99 -8.65
CA ASN A 57 -26.83 27.53 -8.57
C ASN A 57 -26.60 26.56 -7.41
N LEU A 58 -27.25 26.77 -6.27
CA LEU A 58 -27.22 25.84 -5.14
C LEU A 58 -27.81 24.49 -5.52
N GLN A 59 -28.90 24.45 -6.30
CA GLN A 59 -29.48 23.19 -6.76
C GLN A 59 -28.46 22.39 -7.60
N ILE A 60 -27.79 23.04 -8.55
CA ILE A 60 -26.75 22.38 -9.39
C ILE A 60 -25.59 21.86 -8.52
N LEU A 61 -25.16 22.66 -7.53
CA LEU A 61 -24.11 22.26 -6.61
C LEU A 61 -24.54 21.08 -5.72
N GLU A 62 -25.82 21.01 -5.33
CA GLU A 62 -26.38 19.91 -4.54
C GLU A 62 -26.51 18.65 -5.39
N ASP A 63 -27.04 18.76 -6.62
CA ASP A 63 -27.21 17.65 -7.56
C ASP A 63 -25.88 16.99 -7.95
N THR A 64 -24.79 17.77 -8.01
CA THR A 64 -23.43 17.29 -8.28
C THR A 64 -22.69 16.82 -7.03
N GLY A 65 -23.28 16.98 -5.84
CA GLY A 65 -22.68 16.58 -4.56
C GLY A 65 -21.57 17.50 -4.06
N LEU A 66 -21.38 18.68 -4.67
CA LEU A 66 -20.41 19.69 -4.26
C LEU A 66 -20.80 20.37 -2.94
N ILE A 67 -22.10 20.43 -2.65
CA ILE A 67 -22.67 20.86 -1.36
C ILE A 67 -23.70 19.85 -0.87
N PHE A 68 -24.04 19.93 0.41
CA PHE A 68 -25.24 19.28 0.94
C PHE A 68 -26.05 20.28 1.77
N THR A 69 -27.37 20.10 1.81
CA THR A 69 -28.25 20.94 2.63
C THR A 69 -28.79 20.23 3.85
N ARG A 70 -29.01 20.98 4.94
CA ARG A 70 -29.72 20.51 6.14
C ARG A 70 -30.86 21.45 6.49
N SER A 71 -32.03 20.89 6.80
CA SER A 71 -33.17 21.68 7.27
C SER A 71 -33.03 22.03 8.75
N GLN A 72 -33.21 23.31 9.08
CA GLN A 72 -33.17 23.83 10.44
C GLN A 72 -34.41 24.71 10.71
N LYS A 73 -34.92 24.72 11.95
CA LYS A 73 -36.00 25.64 12.35
C LYS A 73 -35.52 27.09 12.29
N ALA A 74 -36.32 27.97 11.70
CA ALA A 74 -36.07 29.42 11.61
C ALA A 74 -37.10 30.21 12.44
N ARG A 75 -36.90 31.53 12.61
CA ARG A 75 -37.86 32.42 13.29
C ARG A 75 -39.27 32.37 12.68
N LYS A 76 -39.39 32.06 11.38
CA LYS A 76 -40.64 31.71 10.70
C LYS A 76 -40.38 30.53 9.76
N GLY A 77 -40.96 29.36 10.05
CA GLY A 77 -40.83 28.16 9.22
C GLY A 77 -39.50 27.41 9.36
N SER A 78 -39.11 26.68 8.31
CA SER A 78 -37.85 25.95 8.20
C SER A 78 -36.95 26.57 7.13
N GLN A 79 -35.64 26.59 7.36
CA GLN A 79 -34.63 27.03 6.41
C GLN A 79 -33.69 25.89 6.02
N LYS A 80 -33.18 25.91 4.79
CA LYS A 80 -32.08 25.05 4.36
C LYS A 80 -30.74 25.76 4.62
N ILE A 81 -29.85 25.11 5.36
CA ILE A 81 -28.46 25.52 5.55
C ILE A 81 -27.60 24.72 4.59
N CYS A 82 -26.80 25.42 3.77
CA CYS A 82 -25.91 24.82 2.79
C CYS A 82 -24.52 24.64 3.41
N HIS A 83 -23.93 23.46 3.21
CA HIS A 83 -22.60 23.11 3.66
C HIS A 83 -21.75 22.68 2.46
N SER A 84 -20.48 23.10 2.42
CA SER A 84 -19.52 22.52 1.47
C SER A 84 -19.30 21.04 1.80
N ALA A 85 -19.27 20.18 0.79
CA ALA A 85 -18.94 18.76 0.98
C ALA A 85 -17.44 18.53 1.26
N PHE A 86 -16.58 19.48 0.87
CA PHE A 86 -15.13 19.39 0.92
C PHE A 86 -14.47 20.71 1.33
N THR A 87 -13.20 20.64 1.74
CA THR A 87 -12.31 21.79 1.94
C THR A 87 -11.35 21.97 0.77
N GLU A 88 -10.93 20.87 0.15
CA GLU A 88 -10.06 20.86 -1.03
C GLU A 88 -10.58 19.85 -2.06
N ILE A 89 -10.48 20.22 -3.34
CA ILE A 89 -10.79 19.33 -4.47
C ILE A 89 -9.51 19.10 -5.28
N LEU A 90 -9.15 17.84 -5.45
CA LEU A 90 -8.04 17.41 -6.31
C LEU A 90 -8.62 16.87 -7.61
N VAL A 91 -8.25 17.48 -8.72
CA VAL A 91 -8.55 16.94 -10.06
C VAL A 91 -7.33 16.14 -10.51
N ALA A 92 -7.49 14.84 -10.59
CA ALA A 92 -6.43 13.92 -11.02
C ALA A 92 -6.96 13.06 -12.18
N PHE A 93 -6.19 12.97 -13.26
CA PHE A 93 -6.47 12.05 -14.34
C PHE A 93 -5.83 10.72 -13.97
N ASN A 94 -6.63 9.68 -13.73
CA ASN A 94 -6.07 8.35 -13.61
C ASN A 94 -5.82 7.81 -15.02
N ASP A 95 -4.54 7.73 -15.41
CA ASP A 95 -4.10 7.06 -16.64
C ASP A 95 -4.24 5.53 -16.57
N GLU A 96 -4.89 4.99 -15.54
CA GLU A 96 -5.19 3.57 -15.46
C GLU A 96 -6.47 3.27 -16.25
N PRO A 97 -6.42 2.45 -17.31
CA PRO A 97 -7.61 2.08 -18.06
C PRO A 97 -8.63 1.45 -17.10
N ALA A 98 -9.85 1.99 -17.12
CA ALA A 98 -10.97 1.59 -16.26
C ALA A 98 -11.32 0.09 -16.30
N GLU A 99 -10.79 -0.66 -17.28
CA GLU A 99 -10.91 -2.12 -17.37
C GLU A 99 -10.06 -2.88 -16.32
N ARG A 100 -9.08 -2.25 -15.67
CA ARG A 100 -8.21 -2.93 -14.68
C ARG A 100 -8.68 -2.87 -13.23
N ARG A 101 -9.77 -2.16 -12.93
CA ARG A 101 -10.21 -1.94 -11.55
C ARG A 101 -10.86 -3.16 -10.88
N ASN A 102 -11.14 -4.25 -11.60
CA ASN A 102 -11.83 -5.43 -11.07
C ASN A 102 -11.11 -6.79 -11.25
N ASP A 103 -9.98 -6.85 -11.96
CA ASP A 103 -9.30 -8.12 -12.26
C ASP A 103 -8.11 -8.40 -11.32
N LYS A 104 -7.94 -7.59 -10.27
CA LYS A 104 -6.79 -7.74 -9.37
C LYS A 104 -7.14 -7.31 -7.95
N ILE A 105 -6.81 -8.18 -7.00
CA ILE A 105 -6.81 -7.88 -5.58
C ILE A 105 -5.36 -7.65 -5.16
N GLU A 106 -5.08 -6.59 -4.41
CA GLU A 106 -3.75 -6.28 -3.91
C GLU A 106 -3.80 -6.00 -2.41
N VAL A 107 -2.83 -6.57 -1.67
CA VAL A 107 -2.65 -6.35 -0.24
C VAL A 107 -1.17 -6.11 0.05
N ALA A 108 -0.88 -5.00 0.72
CA ALA A 108 0.44 -4.70 1.27
C ALA A 108 0.53 -5.17 2.72
N MET A 109 1.56 -5.95 3.06
CA MET A 109 1.82 -6.44 4.41
C MET A 109 3.08 -5.80 4.98
N PRO A 110 2.97 -4.94 6.01
CA PRO A 110 4.14 -4.36 6.67
C PRO A 110 5.12 -5.42 7.17
N LEU A 111 6.41 -5.16 7.02
CA LEU A 111 7.49 -6.11 7.33
C LEU A 111 7.42 -6.67 8.75
N GLY A 112 7.03 -5.85 9.72
CA GLY A 112 6.89 -6.23 11.12
C GLY A 112 5.73 -7.15 11.49
N LEU A 113 4.77 -7.36 10.57
CA LEU A 113 3.53 -8.11 10.84
C LEU A 113 3.63 -9.61 10.58
N TYR A 114 4.81 -10.19 10.68
CA TYR A 114 4.92 -11.64 10.64
C TYR A 114 4.19 -12.27 11.84
N THR A 115 3.52 -13.38 11.54
CA THR A 115 2.74 -14.19 12.49
C THR A 115 3.60 -15.26 13.14
N LYS A 116 4.64 -15.73 12.45
CA LYS A 116 5.67 -16.64 12.97
C LYS A 116 7.02 -16.26 12.40
N CYS A 117 8.06 -16.57 13.16
CA CYS A 117 9.44 -16.46 12.73
C CYS A 117 10.27 -17.50 13.47
N ASP A 118 11.32 -17.97 12.81
CA ASP A 118 12.42 -18.71 13.41
C ASP A 118 13.67 -18.21 12.71
N VAL A 119 14.56 -17.51 13.43
CA VAL A 119 15.67 -16.78 12.82
C VAL A 119 16.95 -17.02 13.61
N SER A 120 18.08 -17.10 12.89
CA SER A 120 19.40 -17.21 13.50
C SER A 120 20.22 -15.94 13.32
N ALA A 121 21.15 -15.69 14.24
CA ALA A 121 22.13 -14.63 14.12
C ALA A 121 23.15 -14.91 12.97
N PRO A 122 23.80 -13.87 12.40
CA PRO A 122 23.50 -12.44 12.58
C PRO A 122 22.07 -12.09 12.18
N CYS A 123 21.43 -11.17 12.92
CA CYS A 123 20.03 -10.80 12.68
C CYS A 123 19.67 -9.44 13.27
N GLY A 124 18.64 -8.78 12.74
CA GLY A 124 18.18 -7.53 13.32
C GLY A 124 16.95 -6.92 12.66
N LEU A 125 16.53 -5.81 13.25
CA LEU A 125 15.37 -5.03 12.85
C LEU A 125 15.72 -3.54 12.89
N CYS A 126 15.34 -2.81 11.85
CA CYS A 126 15.46 -1.36 11.77
C CYS A 126 14.12 -0.73 11.39
N SER A 127 13.78 0.35 12.08
CA SER A 127 12.74 1.30 11.67
C SER A 127 13.38 2.50 10.98
N PRO A 128 12.64 3.32 10.22
CA PRO A 128 13.18 4.54 9.63
C PRO A 128 13.85 5.48 10.65
N GLU A 129 13.50 5.38 11.94
CA GLU A 129 14.04 6.22 13.01
C GLU A 129 15.25 5.60 13.74
N GLY A 130 15.51 4.30 13.61
CA GLY A 130 16.56 3.64 14.37
C GLY A 130 16.46 2.12 14.44
N VAL A 131 17.48 1.50 15.06
CA VAL A 131 17.49 0.07 15.39
C VAL A 131 16.36 -0.25 16.37
N ILE A 132 15.68 -1.37 16.15
CA ILE A 132 14.67 -1.92 17.06
C ILE A 132 15.33 -3.03 17.88
N GLY A 133 15.29 -2.90 19.21
CA GLY A 133 15.83 -3.91 20.13
C GLY A 133 17.34 -4.08 20.05
N LEU A 134 17.80 -5.33 20.21
CA LEU A 134 19.23 -5.69 20.20
C LEU A 134 19.59 -6.42 18.89
N LEU A 135 20.72 -6.05 18.30
CA LEU A 135 21.30 -6.73 17.15
C LEU A 135 21.81 -8.11 17.53
N ASP A 136 21.71 -9.06 16.61
CA ASP A 136 22.16 -10.45 16.70
C ASP A 136 21.50 -11.25 17.84
N VAL A 137 20.31 -10.80 18.27
CA VAL A 137 19.49 -11.46 19.28
C VAL A 137 18.14 -11.85 18.64
N PRO A 138 17.91 -13.14 18.33
CA PRO A 138 16.66 -13.60 17.72
C PRO A 138 15.40 -13.20 18.47
N GLN A 139 15.45 -13.12 19.80
CA GLN A 139 14.31 -12.71 20.63
C GLN A 139 13.83 -11.28 20.34
N THR A 140 14.67 -10.43 19.73
CA THR A 140 14.29 -9.09 19.27
C THR A 140 13.15 -9.13 18.23
N PHE A 141 12.95 -10.26 17.51
CA PHE A 141 11.82 -10.43 16.60
C PHE A 141 10.46 -10.55 17.32
N LEU A 142 10.45 -10.60 18.65
CA LEU A 142 9.23 -10.51 19.46
C LEU A 142 9.02 -9.11 20.06
N ASP A 143 9.94 -8.17 19.81
CA ASP A 143 9.84 -6.79 20.32
C ASP A 143 8.62 -6.07 19.71
N PRO A 144 7.76 -5.41 20.51
CA PRO A 144 6.60 -4.67 20.00
C PRO A 144 6.96 -3.57 18.99
N GLY A 145 8.17 -3.01 19.06
CA GLY A 145 8.71 -2.05 18.12
C GLY A 145 8.82 -2.57 16.70
N ARG A 146 8.82 -3.90 16.49
CA ARG A 146 8.84 -4.55 15.17
C ARG A 146 7.75 -4.03 14.23
N MET A 147 6.63 -3.54 14.77
CA MET A 147 5.52 -2.93 14.02
C MET A 147 5.94 -1.75 13.14
N ARG A 148 7.10 -1.14 13.40
CA ARG A 148 7.70 -0.05 12.63
C ARG A 148 8.88 -0.48 11.76
N ALA A 149 9.15 -1.78 11.66
CA ALA A 149 10.28 -2.29 10.89
C ALA A 149 10.12 -1.93 9.41
N GLY A 150 11.14 -1.26 8.87
CA GLY A 150 11.34 -1.04 7.44
C GLY A 150 12.49 -1.89 6.88
N LEU A 151 13.34 -2.45 7.73
CA LEU A 151 14.36 -3.43 7.34
C LEU A 151 14.41 -4.53 8.40
N LEU A 152 14.50 -5.78 7.96
CA LEU A 152 14.79 -6.92 8.80
C LEU A 152 15.79 -7.84 8.11
N TRP A 153 16.61 -8.52 8.89
CA TRP A 153 17.59 -9.44 8.36
C TRP A 153 17.90 -10.59 9.30
N PHE A 154 18.34 -11.70 8.73
CA PHE A 154 18.79 -12.88 9.44
C PHE A 154 19.60 -13.81 8.54
N ASN A 155 20.46 -14.64 9.13
CA ASN A 155 21.32 -15.55 8.38
C ASN A 155 20.60 -16.83 7.90
N ARG A 156 19.83 -17.49 8.78
CA ARG A 156 19.03 -18.67 8.45
C ARG A 156 17.68 -18.62 9.12
N GLY A 157 16.76 -19.42 8.59
CA GLY A 157 15.39 -19.54 9.10
C GLY A 157 14.41 -18.79 8.21
N PHE A 158 13.33 -18.27 8.79
CA PHE A 158 12.23 -17.69 8.04
C PHE A 158 11.39 -16.68 8.84
N VAL A 159 10.64 -15.88 8.09
CA VAL A 159 9.48 -15.12 8.57
C VAL A 159 8.23 -15.53 7.80
N GLU A 160 7.09 -15.67 8.49
CA GLU A 160 5.80 -16.11 7.94
C GLU A 160 4.72 -15.06 8.16
N TYR A 161 4.09 -14.63 7.06
CA TYR A 161 3.02 -13.64 6.98
C TYR A 161 1.70 -14.31 6.63
N GLN A 162 0.60 -13.71 7.10
CA GLN A 162 -0.75 -14.22 6.84
C GLN A 162 -1.57 -13.15 6.13
N PHE A 163 -1.78 -13.34 4.83
CA PHE A 163 -2.59 -12.45 4.00
C PHE A 163 -4.06 -12.90 4.01
N PRO A 164 -5.01 -11.97 3.90
CA PRO A 164 -6.42 -12.33 3.77
C PRO A 164 -6.66 -13.02 2.41
N ASN A 165 -7.47 -14.07 2.41
CA ASN A 165 -7.83 -14.78 1.19
C ASN A 165 -9.06 -14.13 0.52
N ASN A 166 -8.90 -12.88 0.11
CA ASN A 166 -9.97 -12.06 -0.45
C ASN A 166 -10.68 -12.67 -1.69
N PRO A 167 -10.01 -13.39 -2.63
CA PRO A 167 -10.73 -14.02 -3.73
C PRO A 167 -11.76 -15.04 -3.25
N MET A 168 -11.46 -15.80 -2.21
CA MET A 168 -12.42 -16.75 -1.64
C MET A 168 -13.57 -16.05 -0.92
N LEU A 169 -13.32 -14.89 -0.31
CA LEU A 169 -14.39 -14.06 0.27
C LEU A 169 -15.30 -13.44 -0.81
N ALA A 170 -14.75 -13.18 -1.99
CA ALA A 170 -15.48 -12.63 -3.13
C ALA A 170 -16.10 -13.71 -4.05
N GLU A 171 -15.90 -15.00 -3.75
CA GLU A 171 -16.30 -16.14 -4.60
C GLU A 171 -15.73 -16.07 -6.03
N VAL A 172 -14.49 -15.59 -6.15
CA VAL A 172 -13.80 -15.39 -7.42
C VAL A 172 -12.65 -16.37 -7.59
N THR A 173 -12.49 -16.89 -8.81
CA THR A 173 -11.40 -17.82 -9.15
C THR A 173 -10.12 -17.07 -9.53
N PRO A 174 -8.99 -17.28 -8.82
CA PRO A 174 -7.72 -16.64 -9.15
C PRO A 174 -7.07 -17.26 -10.40
N ARG A 175 -6.48 -16.41 -11.26
CA ARG A 175 -5.65 -16.78 -12.43
C ARG A 175 -4.15 -16.81 -12.13
N SER A 176 -3.67 -15.91 -11.28
CA SER A 176 -2.31 -15.95 -10.72
C SER A 176 -2.25 -15.34 -9.33
N LEU A 177 -1.20 -15.70 -8.60
CA LEU A 177 -0.81 -15.11 -7.32
C LEU A 177 0.62 -14.62 -7.45
N ASP A 178 0.84 -13.33 -7.21
CA ASP A 178 2.15 -12.71 -7.29
C ASP A 178 2.56 -12.18 -5.91
N VAL A 179 3.79 -12.47 -5.49
CA VAL A 179 4.39 -11.95 -4.25
C VAL A 179 5.62 -11.13 -4.63
N SER A 180 5.62 -9.85 -4.27
CA SER A 180 6.67 -8.87 -4.60
C SER A 180 7.29 -8.30 -3.34
N MET A 181 8.62 -8.29 -3.28
CA MET A 181 9.41 -7.76 -2.15
C MET A 181 10.82 -7.39 -2.60
N GLU A 182 11.42 -6.40 -1.93
CA GLU A 182 12.82 -6.03 -2.15
C GLU A 182 13.74 -6.85 -1.23
N LEU A 183 14.73 -7.53 -1.81
CA LEU A 183 15.54 -8.53 -1.14
C LEU A 183 17.02 -8.47 -1.53
N SER A 184 17.90 -8.84 -0.61
CA SER A 184 19.31 -9.13 -0.90
C SER A 184 19.83 -10.23 0.03
N SER A 185 21.06 -10.66 -0.22
CA SER A 185 21.82 -11.46 0.75
C SER A 185 22.15 -10.62 1.98
N GLU A 186 22.63 -11.26 3.04
CA GLU A 186 23.10 -10.62 4.28
C GLU A 186 24.50 -11.09 4.64
N VAL A 187 25.40 -10.13 4.85
CA VAL A 187 26.74 -10.38 5.37
C VAL A 187 27.15 -9.23 6.28
N PRO A 188 27.92 -9.47 7.36
CA PRO A 188 28.51 -8.38 8.13
C PRO A 188 29.32 -7.44 7.22
N GLY A 189 28.89 -6.17 7.14
CA GLY A 189 29.37 -5.27 6.11
C GLY A 189 28.42 -5.28 4.91
N THR A 190 28.99 -5.37 3.72
CA THR A 190 28.29 -5.65 2.45
C THR A 190 29.26 -6.35 1.50
N SER A 191 28.74 -7.12 0.55
CA SER A 191 29.54 -7.81 -0.47
C SER A 191 28.69 -8.11 -1.70
N ASP A 192 29.09 -7.57 -2.85
CA ASP A 192 28.40 -7.79 -4.14
C ASP A 192 28.47 -9.25 -4.62
N ASN A 193 29.34 -10.07 -4.01
CA ASN A 193 29.49 -11.49 -4.30
C ASN A 193 29.33 -12.30 -3.00
N TRP A 194 28.09 -12.53 -2.60
CA TRP A 194 27.71 -13.29 -1.42
C TRP A 194 26.37 -13.99 -1.70
N PRO A 195 26.36 -15.10 -2.44
CA PRO A 195 25.13 -15.68 -2.93
C PRO A 195 24.25 -16.20 -1.79
N SER A 196 22.94 -16.05 -1.92
CA SER A 196 21.97 -16.57 -0.94
C SER A 196 20.73 -17.16 -1.58
N ASP A 197 20.44 -18.42 -1.28
CA ASP A 197 19.26 -19.14 -1.75
C ASP A 197 18.03 -18.77 -0.90
N ILE A 198 17.25 -17.81 -1.40
CA ILE A 198 16.04 -17.32 -0.74
C ILE A 198 14.82 -18.07 -1.28
N CYS A 199 14.19 -18.85 -0.41
CA CYS A 199 13.04 -19.70 -0.73
C CYS A 199 11.73 -19.02 -0.36
N LEU A 200 10.75 -19.05 -1.27
CA LEU A 200 9.38 -18.65 -1.00
C LEU A 200 8.48 -19.88 -0.86
N HIS A 201 7.70 -19.93 0.21
CA HIS A 201 6.66 -20.92 0.46
C HIS A 201 5.29 -20.24 0.53
N VAL A 202 4.27 -20.87 -0.06
CA VAL A 202 2.87 -20.42 0.03
C VAL A 202 2.00 -21.58 0.49
N ASN A 203 1.22 -21.35 1.55
CA ASN A 203 0.39 -22.35 2.25
C ASN A 203 1.13 -23.60 2.73
N GLY A 204 2.47 -23.54 2.83
CA GLY A 204 3.32 -24.68 3.21
C GLY A 204 3.90 -25.44 2.02
N VAL A 205 3.62 -25.00 0.79
CA VAL A 205 4.22 -25.52 -0.44
C VAL A 205 5.37 -24.62 -0.86
N GLU A 206 6.53 -25.21 -1.13
CA GLU A 206 7.65 -24.47 -1.69
C GLU A 206 7.38 -24.07 -3.13
N VAL A 207 7.23 -22.78 -3.39
CA VAL A 207 6.89 -22.29 -4.73
C VAL A 207 8.13 -22.07 -5.58
N GLY A 208 9.26 -21.74 -4.97
CA GLY A 208 10.55 -21.69 -5.66
C GLY A 208 11.59 -20.82 -4.96
N THR A 209 12.83 -20.98 -5.40
CA THR A 209 14.01 -20.32 -4.85
C THR A 209 14.55 -19.30 -5.82
N TRP A 210 14.98 -18.16 -5.30
CA TRP A 210 15.80 -17.19 -6.02
C TRP A 210 17.14 -17.04 -5.30
N THR A 211 18.23 -17.22 -6.04
CA THR A 211 19.58 -16.99 -5.51
C THR A 211 19.93 -15.51 -5.70
N SER A 212 19.97 -14.77 -4.59
CA SER A 212 20.51 -13.41 -4.55
C SER A 212 22.01 -13.45 -4.88
N PRO A 213 22.56 -12.50 -5.63
CA PRO A 213 23.99 -12.48 -5.94
C PRO A 213 24.85 -11.91 -4.80
N GLY A 214 24.30 -11.07 -3.92
CA GLY A 214 25.07 -10.37 -2.89
C GLY A 214 24.26 -9.46 -1.97
N ASP A 215 24.98 -8.73 -1.13
CA ASP A 215 24.50 -7.73 -0.18
C ASP A 215 25.04 -6.35 -0.59
N PHE A 216 24.15 -5.39 -0.84
CA PHE A 216 24.49 -4.15 -1.53
C PHE A 216 24.59 -2.95 -0.57
N GLY A 217 25.75 -2.28 -0.56
CA GLY A 217 25.98 -1.06 0.22
C GLY A 217 26.99 -0.09 -0.40
N ASP A 218 27.28 -0.26 -1.68
CA ASP A 218 28.15 0.60 -2.49
C ASP A 218 27.62 2.04 -2.57
N LYS A 219 26.30 2.21 -2.49
CA LYS A 219 25.59 3.49 -2.43
C LYS A 219 24.50 3.45 -1.37
N ARG A 220 24.05 4.62 -0.95
CA ARG A 220 22.84 4.76 -0.12
C ARG A 220 21.60 4.39 -0.94
N GLY A 221 20.74 3.55 -0.37
CA GLY A 221 19.43 3.24 -0.94
C GLY A 221 18.54 4.48 -0.98
N LYS A 222 17.67 4.58 -1.98
CA LYS A 222 16.83 5.76 -2.23
C LYS A 222 15.98 6.19 -1.03
N PHE A 223 15.49 5.23 -0.26
CA PHE A 223 14.66 5.45 0.92
C PHE A 223 15.39 5.14 2.22
N THR A 224 16.59 4.57 2.15
CA THR A 224 17.38 4.17 3.33
C THR A 224 17.82 5.38 4.17
N PRO A 225 17.42 5.47 5.45
CA PRO A 225 17.64 6.63 6.30
C PRO A 225 19.11 6.97 6.52
N GLU A 226 19.43 8.27 6.64
CA GLU A 226 20.81 8.75 6.79
C GLU A 226 21.56 8.15 7.99
N TRP A 227 20.86 7.88 9.09
CA TRP A 227 21.47 7.31 10.30
C TRP A 227 21.97 5.88 10.09
N TRP A 228 21.39 5.14 9.13
CA TRP A 228 21.87 3.83 8.74
C TRP A 228 23.15 4.00 7.92
N LYS A 229 24.25 3.43 8.42
CA LYS A 229 25.58 3.62 7.85
C LYS A 229 25.73 2.79 6.57
N LEU A 230 26.52 3.30 5.62
CA LEU A 230 26.84 2.60 4.36
C LEU A 230 27.51 1.23 4.55
N ALA A 231 28.08 0.98 5.73
CA ALA A 231 28.64 -0.32 6.09
C ALA A 231 27.57 -1.40 6.37
N GLY A 232 26.28 -1.07 6.33
CA GLY A 232 25.20 -2.05 6.37
C GLY A 232 24.41 -2.04 5.07
N SER A 233 23.63 -3.09 4.84
CA SER A 233 22.80 -3.30 3.65
C SER A 233 21.91 -2.09 3.36
N GLN A 234 22.04 -1.54 2.15
CA GLN A 234 21.42 -0.26 1.77
C GLN A 234 20.19 -0.45 0.88
N TYR A 235 20.16 -1.48 0.04
CA TYR A 235 19.07 -1.78 -0.88
C TYR A 235 19.14 -3.24 -1.32
N GLY A 236 18.11 -3.69 -2.02
CA GLY A 236 17.99 -5.01 -2.62
C GLY A 236 17.49 -4.96 -4.05
N MET A 237 17.22 -6.15 -4.59
CA MET A 237 16.53 -6.32 -5.87
C MET A 237 15.04 -6.53 -5.59
N LEU A 238 14.18 -5.79 -6.30
CA LEU A 238 12.74 -6.07 -6.28
C LEU A 238 12.48 -7.36 -7.04
N LYS A 239 12.04 -8.40 -6.34
CA LYS A 239 11.75 -9.72 -6.91
C LYS A 239 10.26 -9.99 -6.83
N THR A 240 9.72 -10.58 -7.91
CA THR A 240 8.34 -11.02 -7.98
C THR A 240 8.25 -12.51 -8.27
N TRP A 241 7.77 -13.29 -7.30
CA TRP A 241 7.32 -14.66 -7.53
C TRP A 241 5.91 -14.63 -8.08
N SER A 242 5.67 -15.26 -9.22
CA SER A 242 4.35 -15.38 -9.85
C SER A 242 3.98 -16.84 -9.99
N VAL A 243 2.91 -17.28 -9.31
CA VAL A 243 2.36 -18.63 -9.39
C VAL A 243 1.09 -18.60 -10.22
N ASN A 244 1.03 -19.37 -11.30
CA ASN A 244 -0.13 -19.42 -12.19
C ASN A 244 -0.46 -20.88 -12.58
N GLY A 245 -1.30 -21.07 -13.60
CA GLY A 245 -1.68 -22.41 -14.08
C GLY A 245 -0.56 -23.20 -14.79
N GLN A 246 0.59 -22.58 -15.08
CA GLN A 246 1.71 -23.17 -15.83
C GLN A 246 2.94 -23.47 -14.96
N GLY A 247 3.04 -22.85 -13.78
CA GLY A 247 4.14 -23.04 -12.83
C GLY A 247 4.38 -21.78 -11.99
N THR A 248 5.55 -21.76 -11.34
CA THR A 248 6.07 -20.61 -10.60
C THR A 248 7.23 -19.97 -11.33
N PHE A 249 7.22 -18.65 -11.37
CA PHE A 249 8.22 -17.84 -12.06
C PHE A 249 8.79 -16.78 -11.11
N VAL A 250 10.07 -16.46 -11.23
CA VAL A 250 10.69 -15.29 -10.61
C VAL A 250 11.06 -14.33 -11.72
N ASP A 251 10.45 -13.14 -11.73
CA ASP A 251 10.63 -12.11 -12.76
C ASP A 251 10.51 -12.62 -14.21
N GLY A 252 9.62 -13.61 -14.41
CA GLY A 252 9.34 -14.22 -15.72
C GLY A 252 10.15 -15.48 -16.03
N GLU A 253 11.17 -15.81 -15.26
CA GLU A 253 11.93 -17.05 -15.41
C GLU A 253 11.30 -18.18 -14.58
N LYS A 254 11.04 -19.34 -15.20
CA LYS A 254 10.39 -20.46 -14.52
C LYS A 254 11.35 -21.10 -13.51
N VAL A 255 10.97 -21.11 -12.23
CA VAL A 255 11.77 -21.68 -11.13
C VAL A 255 11.21 -23.00 -10.60
N SER A 256 9.91 -23.27 -10.79
CA SER A 256 9.31 -24.54 -10.39
C SER A 256 8.07 -24.89 -11.21
N ASN A 257 7.61 -26.14 -11.08
CA ASN A 257 6.36 -26.62 -11.67
C ASN A 257 5.15 -26.47 -10.73
N VAL A 258 5.32 -25.88 -9.55
CA VAL A 258 4.20 -25.61 -8.62
C VAL A 258 3.23 -24.64 -9.26
N THR A 259 1.95 -24.96 -9.22
CA THR A 259 0.87 -24.17 -9.82
C THR A 259 -0.08 -23.65 -8.75
N LEU A 260 -0.99 -22.75 -9.14
CA LEU A 260 -2.05 -22.29 -8.24
C LEU A 260 -2.90 -23.43 -7.63
N ARG A 261 -3.04 -24.56 -8.35
CA ARG A 261 -3.81 -25.70 -7.86
C ARG A 261 -3.14 -26.35 -6.66
N ASP A 262 -1.82 -26.41 -6.67
CA ASP A 262 -1.02 -27.03 -5.61
C ASP A 262 -1.06 -26.20 -4.32
N LEU A 263 -1.35 -24.90 -4.42
CA LEU A 263 -1.49 -24.01 -3.25
C LEU A 263 -2.80 -24.18 -2.49
N ASP A 264 -3.76 -24.91 -3.06
CA ASP A 264 -5.09 -25.19 -2.52
C ASP A 264 -5.75 -24.00 -1.82
N LEU A 265 -5.78 -22.85 -2.52
CA LEU A 265 -6.25 -21.58 -1.94
C LEU A 265 -7.68 -21.70 -1.39
N ALA A 266 -8.53 -22.54 -1.97
CA ALA A 266 -9.91 -22.74 -1.53
C ALA A 266 -10.02 -23.47 -0.17
N ALA A 267 -9.07 -24.33 0.19
CA ALA A 267 -9.05 -25.01 1.48
C ALA A 267 -8.61 -24.12 2.65
N HIS A 268 -8.21 -22.87 2.39
CA HIS A 268 -7.61 -22.00 3.39
C HIS A 268 -8.35 -20.67 3.56
N LYS A 269 -8.55 -20.24 4.82
CA LYS A 269 -9.15 -18.94 5.15
C LYS A 269 -8.21 -17.75 4.91
N SER A 270 -6.92 -18.02 4.78
CA SER A 270 -5.85 -17.04 4.64
C SER A 270 -4.72 -17.63 3.81
N ILE A 271 -3.95 -16.78 3.15
CA ILE A 271 -2.76 -17.18 2.40
C ILE A 271 -1.56 -17.02 3.33
N ARG A 272 -0.91 -18.14 3.69
CA ARG A 272 0.33 -18.12 4.49
C ARG A 272 1.50 -17.99 3.53
N MET A 273 2.23 -16.88 3.59
CA MET A 273 3.45 -16.68 2.82
C MET A 273 4.63 -16.76 3.79
N ARG A 274 5.61 -17.61 3.50
CA ARG A 274 6.85 -17.72 4.26
C ARG A 274 8.03 -17.49 3.34
N VAL A 275 8.97 -16.66 3.78
CA VAL A 275 10.21 -16.39 3.06
C VAL A 275 11.40 -16.55 4.01
N GLY A 276 12.49 -17.10 3.50
CA GLY A 276 13.68 -17.34 4.30
C GLY A 276 14.77 -18.11 3.57
N VAL A 277 15.78 -18.51 4.34
CA VAL A 277 16.94 -19.28 3.87
C VAL A 277 16.95 -20.61 4.62
N SER A 278 16.92 -21.71 3.86
CA SER A 278 16.88 -23.07 4.41
C SER A 278 18.15 -23.39 5.22
N GLU A 279 18.04 -24.28 6.21
CA GLU A 279 19.21 -24.84 6.90
C GLU A 279 20.12 -25.63 5.94
N ASP A 280 19.52 -26.28 4.94
CA ASP A 280 20.22 -27.08 3.94
C ASP A 280 20.47 -26.32 2.62
N ALA A 281 20.38 -24.99 2.62
CA ALA A 281 20.67 -24.15 1.44
C ALA A 281 22.11 -24.38 0.93
N GLU A 282 22.28 -24.49 -0.39
CA GLU A 282 23.59 -24.60 -1.04
C GLU A 282 24.38 -23.31 -0.85
N HIS A 283 23.70 -22.17 -0.96
CA HIS A 283 24.24 -20.84 -0.69
C HIS A 283 23.53 -20.21 0.52
N PRO A 284 24.03 -20.41 1.75
CA PRO A 284 23.41 -19.87 2.97
C PRO A 284 23.90 -18.45 3.26
N GLY A 285 23.64 -17.51 2.33
CA GLY A 285 24.14 -16.14 2.39
C GLY A 285 23.25 -15.16 3.14
N GLY A 286 22.34 -15.62 4.01
CA GLY A 286 21.42 -14.75 4.74
C GLY A 286 20.40 -14.01 3.87
N ILE A 287 19.54 -13.23 4.51
CA ILE A 287 18.50 -12.46 3.82
C ILE A 287 18.31 -11.11 4.48
N ASN A 288 18.30 -10.07 3.66
CA ASN A 288 17.72 -8.78 4.00
C ASN A 288 16.36 -8.66 3.31
N ILE A 289 15.35 -8.20 4.04
CA ILE A 289 14.04 -7.83 3.48
C ILE A 289 13.85 -6.34 3.73
N PHE A 290 13.65 -5.58 2.66
CA PHE A 290 13.43 -4.14 2.70
C PHE A 290 11.93 -3.85 2.51
N GLY A 291 11.43 -2.96 3.35
CA GLY A 291 10.04 -2.50 3.39
C GLY A 291 9.96 -0.99 3.24
N ARG A 292 8.78 -0.43 3.51
CA ARG A 292 8.56 1.02 3.37
C ARG A 292 9.56 1.82 4.24
N GLY A 293 10.18 2.84 3.64
CA GLY A 293 11.17 3.69 4.30
C GLY A 293 12.59 3.11 4.38
N PHE A 294 12.89 2.03 3.64
CA PHE A 294 14.22 1.46 3.45
C PHE A 294 14.36 0.92 2.02
N GLY A 295 15.60 0.75 1.55
CA GLY A 295 15.89 0.21 0.22
C GLY A 295 15.71 1.21 -0.93
N ASP A 296 15.58 0.68 -2.14
CA ASP A 296 15.34 1.42 -3.38
C ASP A 296 13.84 1.46 -3.76
N HIS A 297 12.99 0.68 -3.10
CA HIS A 297 11.56 0.58 -3.35
C HIS A 297 10.70 0.86 -2.11
N ASP A 298 9.93 1.94 -2.11
CA ASP A 298 9.07 2.35 -0.98
C ASP A 298 7.76 1.53 -0.88
N GLN A 299 7.89 0.21 -0.76
CA GLN A 299 6.78 -0.73 -0.60
C GLN A 299 7.13 -1.78 0.46
N ASP A 300 6.11 -2.24 1.19
CA ASP A 300 6.26 -3.46 1.98
C ASP A 300 6.06 -4.70 1.07
N ILE A 301 5.83 -5.87 1.66
CA ILE A 301 5.54 -7.08 0.89
C ILE A 301 4.18 -6.94 0.23
N LEU A 302 4.15 -7.00 -1.11
CA LEU A 302 2.91 -6.95 -1.88
C LEU A 302 2.48 -8.36 -2.29
N LEU A 303 1.25 -8.72 -1.93
CA LEU A 303 0.57 -9.89 -2.49
C LEU A 303 -0.51 -9.41 -3.46
N ARG A 304 -0.46 -9.93 -4.68
CA ARG A 304 -1.37 -9.62 -5.77
C ARG A 304 -2.04 -10.89 -6.23
N ILE A 305 -3.33 -10.82 -6.48
CA ILE A 305 -4.09 -11.94 -7.02
C ILE A 305 -4.83 -11.44 -8.24
N ASN A 306 -4.46 -11.96 -9.40
CA ASN A 306 -5.14 -11.65 -10.65
C ASN A 306 -6.32 -12.62 -10.81
N ILE A 307 -7.45 -12.10 -11.28
CA ILE A 307 -8.77 -12.73 -11.35
C ILE A 307 -9.20 -12.91 -12.81
#